data_AF-A0A960MJQ0-F1
#
_entry.id   AF-A0A960MJQ0-F1
#
_cell.length_a   1.000
_cell.length_b   1.000
_cell.length_c   1.000
_cell.angle_alpha   90.00
_cell.angle_beta   90.00
_cell.angle_gamma   90.00
#
_symmetry.space_group_name_H-M   'P 1'
#
loop_
_entity.id
_entity.type
_entity.pdbx_description
1 polymer ?
#
loop_
_entity_poly.entity_id
_entity_poly.type
_entity_poly.pdbx_seq_one_letter_code
_entity_poly.pdbx_strand_id
1 'polypeptide(L)'
;TFSDFLENRGGFHLAGASVEGTMMLEELPVDRPLCLLFGNEHRGLSEDAKKICDFLFSIPLYGMVESYNLSVSAAITLYDYLKRKRLALKQDGDFSEEEYLAEKAHYYVRSLGAETAQALLSKAQEFI
;
A
#
# COMPACT_ATOMS: atom_id res chain seq x y z
N THR A 1 12.62 -10.37 4.29
CA THR A 1 12.97 -10.12 2.88
C THR A 1 11.70 -10.19 2.03
N PHE A 2 11.74 -9.87 0.74
CA PHE A 2 10.56 -10.07 -0.12
C PHE A 2 10.19 -11.57 -0.23
N SER A 3 11.17 -12.47 -0.22
CA SER A 3 10.94 -13.92 -0.19
C SER A 3 10.18 -14.35 1.06
N ASP A 4 10.58 -13.86 2.25
CA ASP A 4 9.88 -14.18 3.50
C ASP A 4 8.43 -13.66 3.48
N PHE A 5 8.20 -12.49 2.86
CA PHE A 5 6.85 -11.98 2.64
C PHE A 5 6.06 -12.94 1.75
N LEU A 6 6.60 -13.41 0.63
CA LEU A 6 5.89 -14.32 -0.27
C LEU A 6 5.48 -15.63 0.41
N GLU A 7 6.33 -16.18 1.27
CA GLU A 7 6.06 -17.39 2.06
C GLU A 7 4.97 -17.15 3.11
N ASN A 8 4.91 -15.94 3.69
CA ASN A 8 4.03 -15.59 4.79
C ASN A 8 2.95 -14.57 4.41
N ARG A 9 2.62 -14.46 3.11
CA ARG A 9 1.81 -13.34 2.60
C ARG A 9 0.36 -13.32 3.07
N GLY A 10 -0.07 -14.26 3.92
CA GLY A 10 -1.25 -14.09 4.78
C GLY A 10 -2.52 -13.63 4.06
N GLY A 11 -2.89 -14.27 2.95
CA GLY A 11 -4.12 -13.95 2.21
C GLY A 11 -4.07 -12.68 1.35
N PHE A 12 -2.90 -12.03 1.24
CA PHE A 12 -2.71 -10.92 0.30
C PHE A 12 -2.82 -11.42 -1.14
N HIS A 13 -3.57 -10.67 -1.94
CA HIS A 13 -3.45 -10.72 -3.39
C HIS A 13 -2.21 -9.92 -3.83
N LEU A 14 -1.52 -10.38 -4.87
CA LEU A 14 -0.44 -9.65 -5.51
C LEU A 14 -0.91 -9.13 -6.86
N ALA A 15 -0.88 -7.82 -7.04
CA ALA A 15 -1.24 -7.17 -8.29
C ALA A 15 -0.06 -6.38 -8.85
N GLY A 16 0.38 -6.74 -10.06
CA GLY A 16 1.48 -6.08 -10.75
C GLY A 16 1.00 -5.06 -11.79
N ALA A 17 1.51 -3.84 -11.72
CA ALA A 17 1.27 -2.83 -12.74
C ALA A 17 2.08 -3.14 -14.01
N SER A 18 1.40 -3.35 -15.14
CA SER A 18 2.00 -3.63 -16.43
C SER A 18 1.16 -3.05 -17.57
N VAL A 19 1.82 -2.51 -18.60
CA VAL A 19 1.15 -2.05 -19.83
C VAL A 19 0.45 -3.20 -20.55
N GLU A 20 0.96 -4.43 -20.38
CA GLU A 20 0.38 -5.67 -20.92
C GLU A 20 -0.66 -6.31 -19.96
N GLY A 21 -1.01 -5.62 -18.89
CA GLY A 21 -1.96 -6.11 -17.89
C GLY A 21 -3.34 -6.33 -18.49
N THR A 22 -3.89 -7.52 -18.29
CA THR A 22 -5.18 -7.95 -18.84
C THR A 22 -6.39 -7.45 -18.03
N MET A 23 -6.15 -6.96 -16.82
CA MET A 23 -7.16 -6.39 -15.93
C MET A 23 -7.02 -4.87 -15.89
N MET A 24 -8.14 -4.16 -15.84
CA MET A 24 -8.12 -2.70 -15.61
C MET A 24 -7.98 -2.41 -14.12
N LEU A 25 -7.38 -1.26 -13.78
CA LEU A 25 -7.21 -0.81 -12.38
C LEU A 25 -8.51 -0.91 -11.56
N GLU A 26 -9.62 -0.49 -12.16
CA GLU A 26 -10.94 -0.42 -11.53
C GLU A 26 -11.51 -1.81 -11.19
N GLU A 27 -11.04 -2.85 -11.89
CA GLU A 27 -11.46 -4.24 -11.72
C GLU A 27 -10.71 -4.97 -10.61
N LEU A 28 -9.60 -4.38 -10.09
CA LEU A 28 -8.85 -5.00 -9.01
C LEU A 28 -9.74 -5.25 -7.78
N PRO A 29 -9.73 -6.48 -7.22
CA PRO A 29 -10.63 -6.83 -6.13
C PRO A 29 -10.22 -6.14 -4.83
N VAL A 30 -11.22 -5.70 -4.06
CA VAL A 30 -11.03 -5.01 -2.76
C VAL A 30 -11.47 -5.88 -1.57
N ASP A 31 -11.72 -7.17 -1.82
CA ASP A 31 -12.23 -8.13 -0.83
C ASP A 31 -11.15 -8.60 0.15
N ARG A 32 -9.87 -8.52 -0.24
CA ARG A 32 -8.71 -8.95 0.55
C ARG A 32 -7.65 -7.85 0.66
N PRO A 33 -6.63 -8.02 1.52
CA PRO A 33 -5.42 -7.20 1.47
C PRO A 33 -4.74 -7.34 0.10
N LEU A 34 -4.17 -6.25 -0.41
CA LEU A 34 -3.55 -6.21 -1.73
C LEU A 34 -2.12 -5.68 -1.61
N CYS A 35 -1.17 -6.42 -2.16
CA CYS A 35 0.20 -6.00 -2.39
C CYS A 35 0.33 -5.53 -3.84
N LEU A 36 0.63 -4.24 -4.02
CA LEU A 36 0.85 -3.65 -5.34
C LEU A 36 2.34 -3.71 -5.68
N LEU A 37 2.65 -4.33 -6.81
CA LEU A 37 3.99 -4.40 -7.36
C LEU A 37 4.11 -3.40 -8.50
N PHE A 38 5.09 -2.52 -8.39
CA PHE A 38 5.44 -1.59 -9.46
C PHE A 38 6.87 -1.87 -9.94
N GLY A 39 7.03 -1.78 -11.25
CA GLY A 39 8.30 -1.90 -11.92
C GLY A 39 9.19 -0.67 -11.79
N ASN A 40 10.43 -0.77 -12.28
CA ASN A 40 11.27 0.42 -12.45
C ASN A 40 10.90 1.18 -13.73
N GLU A 41 11.29 2.46 -13.83
CA GLU A 41 10.92 3.35 -14.94
C GLU A 41 11.34 2.89 -16.34
N HIS A 42 12.40 2.10 -16.45
CA HIS A 42 12.96 1.68 -17.74
C HIS A 42 12.47 0.31 -18.21
N ARG A 43 12.27 -0.64 -17.30
CA ARG A 43 11.96 -2.04 -17.66
C ARG A 43 10.58 -2.50 -17.20
N GLY A 44 9.87 -1.68 -16.42
CA GLY A 44 8.67 -2.12 -15.75
C GLY A 44 8.96 -3.27 -14.77
N LEU A 45 7.96 -4.14 -14.58
CA LEU A 45 8.09 -5.32 -13.73
C LEU A 45 8.95 -6.38 -14.40
N SER A 46 9.81 -7.03 -13.62
CA SER A 46 10.57 -8.19 -14.10
C SER A 46 9.64 -9.36 -14.40
N GLU A 47 10.04 -10.25 -15.30
CA GLU A 47 9.27 -11.46 -15.63
C GLU A 47 9.02 -12.34 -14.41
N ASP A 48 9.98 -12.44 -13.49
CA ASP A 48 9.79 -13.21 -12.25
C ASP A 48 8.79 -12.55 -11.31
N ALA A 49 8.74 -11.20 -11.25
CA ALA A 49 7.71 -10.49 -10.51
C ALA A 49 6.32 -10.66 -11.16
N LYS A 50 6.24 -10.67 -12.50
CA LYS A 50 4.97 -10.93 -13.20
C LYS A 50 4.42 -12.33 -12.89
N LYS A 51 5.29 -13.35 -12.86
CA LYS A 51 4.89 -14.76 -12.61
C LYS A 51 4.30 -15.01 -11.21
N ILE A 52 4.70 -14.22 -10.22
CA ILE A 52 4.20 -14.37 -8.84
C ILE A 52 2.94 -13.56 -8.56
N CYS A 53 2.57 -12.64 -9.46
CA CYS A 53 1.36 -11.84 -9.31
C CYS A 53 0.12 -12.70 -9.56
N ASP A 54 -0.90 -12.54 -8.71
CA ASP A 54 -2.22 -13.11 -8.94
C ASP A 54 -2.94 -12.35 -10.06
N PHE A 55 -2.65 -11.04 -10.21
CA PHE A 55 -3.21 -10.17 -11.25
C PHE A 55 -2.14 -9.31 -11.91
N LEU A 56 -2.24 -9.13 -13.22
CA LEU A 56 -1.54 -8.06 -13.93
C LEU A 56 -2.57 -7.03 -14.39
N PHE A 57 -2.39 -5.80 -13.95
CA PHE A 57 -3.32 -4.71 -14.26
C PHE A 57 -2.64 -3.57 -15.01
N SER A 58 -3.42 -2.86 -15.81
CA SER A 58 -3.00 -1.67 -16.52
C SER A 58 -3.82 -0.45 -16.09
N ILE A 59 -3.23 0.74 -16.22
CA ILE A 59 -3.95 2.01 -16.10
C ILE A 59 -4.23 2.48 -17.52
N PRO A 60 -5.50 2.71 -17.90
CA PRO A 60 -5.84 3.13 -19.25
C PRO A 60 -5.07 4.39 -19.67
N LEU A 61 -4.31 4.28 -20.76
CA LEU A 61 -3.62 5.38 -21.42
C LEU A 61 -4.25 5.62 -22.79
N TYR A 62 -4.63 6.87 -23.03
CA TYR A 62 -5.16 7.30 -24.32
C TYR A 62 -4.14 8.27 -24.95
N GLY A 63 -3.64 7.92 -26.14
CA GLY A 63 -2.72 8.77 -26.89
C GLY A 63 -1.48 8.03 -27.37
N MET A 64 -0.38 8.77 -27.55
CA MET A 64 0.87 8.27 -28.15
C MET A 64 1.92 7.87 -27.11
N VAL A 65 1.63 8.03 -25.83
CA VAL A 65 2.56 7.69 -24.73
C VAL A 65 2.37 6.24 -24.31
N GLU A 66 3.49 5.56 -24.07
CA GLU A 66 3.50 4.12 -23.77
C GLU A 66 3.25 3.81 -22.29
N SER A 67 3.55 4.77 -21.39
CA SER A 67 3.37 4.61 -19.95
C SER A 67 3.32 5.94 -19.19
N TYR A 68 2.73 5.93 -18.00
CA TYR A 68 2.90 7.00 -17.02
C TYR A 68 4.25 6.92 -16.31
N ASN A 69 4.67 8.02 -15.68
CA ASN A 69 5.75 8.01 -14.70
C ASN A 69 5.40 7.07 -13.53
N LEU A 70 6.39 6.36 -12.98
CA LEU A 70 6.21 5.40 -11.90
C LEU A 70 5.45 5.98 -10.69
N SER A 71 5.82 7.18 -10.23
CA SER A 71 5.15 7.82 -9.09
C SER A 71 3.71 8.21 -9.41
N VAL A 72 3.44 8.61 -10.66
CA VAL A 72 2.09 8.95 -11.14
C VAL A 72 1.22 7.70 -11.22
N SER A 73 1.75 6.60 -11.76
CA SER A 73 1.07 5.30 -11.76
C SER A 73 0.71 4.87 -10.33
N ALA A 74 1.67 4.94 -9.40
CA ALA A 74 1.44 4.58 -8.01
C ALA A 74 0.36 5.46 -7.36
N ALA A 75 0.40 6.78 -7.59
CA ALA A 75 -0.58 7.71 -7.05
C ALA A 75 -2.00 7.44 -7.58
N ILE A 76 -2.16 7.23 -8.90
CA ILE A 76 -3.45 6.93 -9.53
C ILE A 76 -4.00 5.61 -8.98
N THR A 77 -3.18 4.56 -8.96
CA THR A 77 -3.56 3.24 -8.44
C THR A 77 -4.01 3.32 -6.98
N LEU A 78 -3.22 3.95 -6.12
CA LEU A 78 -3.55 4.07 -4.69
C LEU A 78 -4.83 4.87 -4.48
N TYR A 79 -5.00 5.99 -5.19
CA TYR A 79 -6.17 6.84 -5.03
C TYR A 79 -7.47 6.10 -5.41
N ASP A 80 -7.49 5.46 -6.58
CA ASP A 80 -8.66 4.69 -7.03
C ASP A 80 -8.94 3.49 -6.11
N TYR A 81 -7.90 2.68 -5.83
CA TYR A 81 -8.04 1.48 -5.01
C TYR A 81 -8.52 1.81 -3.59
N LEU A 82 -7.91 2.80 -2.92
CA LEU A 82 -8.30 3.19 -1.56
C LEU A 82 -9.72 3.75 -1.51
N LYS A 83 -10.16 4.50 -2.53
CA LYS A 83 -11.53 4.97 -2.63
C LYS A 83 -12.51 3.79 -2.64
N ARG A 84 -12.28 2.79 -3.50
CA ARG A 84 -13.13 1.59 -3.58
C ARG A 84 -13.05 0.74 -2.32
N LYS A 85 -11.86 0.57 -1.74
CA LYS A 85 -11.64 -0.17 -0.50
C LYS A 85 -12.39 0.44 0.68
N ARG A 86 -12.32 1.76 0.87
CA ARG A 86 -13.06 2.47 1.93
C ARG A 86 -14.58 2.34 1.77
N LEU A 87 -15.08 2.46 0.55
CA LEU A 87 -16.50 2.25 0.25
C LEU A 87 -16.94 0.82 0.62
N ALA A 88 -16.11 -0.19 0.34
CA ALA A 88 -16.40 -1.57 0.69
C ALA A 88 -16.31 -1.82 2.22
N LEU A 89 -15.32 -1.24 2.89
CA LEU A 89 -15.13 -1.35 4.35
C LEU A 89 -16.18 -0.59 5.15
N LYS A 90 -16.78 0.48 4.60
CA LYS A 90 -17.67 1.42 5.29
C LYS A 90 -17.03 2.13 6.50
N GLN A 91 -15.70 2.22 6.50
CA GLN A 91 -14.88 2.91 7.49
C GLN A 91 -13.57 3.38 6.83
N ASP A 92 -12.83 4.27 7.51
CA ASP A 92 -11.65 4.93 6.93
C ASP A 92 -10.39 4.04 6.83
N GLY A 93 -10.32 3.00 7.67
CA GLY A 93 -9.21 2.03 7.76
C GLY A 93 -9.66 0.73 8.43
N ASP A 94 -8.74 -0.23 8.58
CA ASP A 94 -9.01 -1.59 9.07
C ASP A 94 -8.35 -1.93 10.42
N PHE A 95 -7.71 -0.95 11.07
CA PHE A 95 -7.17 -1.11 12.42
C PHE A 95 -8.28 -1.17 13.47
N SER A 96 -8.09 -2.03 14.47
CA SER A 96 -8.80 -1.92 15.73
C SER A 96 -8.43 -0.61 16.46
N GLU A 97 -9.24 -0.22 17.43
CA GLU A 97 -8.97 0.99 18.23
C GLU A 97 -7.61 0.92 18.94
N GLU A 98 -7.27 -0.26 19.48
CA GLU A 98 -5.99 -0.49 20.15
C GLU A 98 -4.80 -0.34 19.18
N GLU A 99 -4.87 -0.98 18.01
CA GLU A 99 -3.83 -0.87 16.97
C GLU A 99 -3.67 0.57 16.48
N TYR A 100 -4.78 1.27 16.26
CA TYR A 100 -4.76 2.67 15.86
C TYR A 100 -4.08 3.56 16.91
N LEU A 101 -4.41 3.39 18.20
CA LEU A 101 -3.80 4.14 19.28
C LEU A 101 -2.30 3.83 19.42
N ALA A 102 -1.92 2.56 19.30
CA ALA A 102 -0.52 2.14 19.35
C ALA A 102 0.31 2.77 18.20
N GLU A 103 -0.18 2.68 16.97
CA GLU A 103 0.48 3.29 15.81
C GLU A 103 0.54 4.81 15.92
N LYS A 104 -0.56 5.45 16.34
CA LYS A 104 -0.58 6.90 16.58
C LYS A 104 0.46 7.34 17.61
N ALA A 105 0.58 6.60 18.72
CA ALA A 105 1.62 6.86 19.72
C ALA A 105 3.03 6.67 19.14
N HIS A 106 3.24 5.60 18.36
CA HIS A 106 4.52 5.34 17.69
C HIS A 106 4.94 6.52 16.78
N TYR A 107 4.02 7.05 15.97
CA TYR A 107 4.29 8.20 15.09
C TYR A 107 4.53 9.50 15.87
N TYR A 108 3.86 9.70 17.00
CA TYR A 108 4.11 10.86 17.85
C TYR A 108 5.50 10.84 18.47
N VAL A 109 5.93 9.69 19.01
CA VAL A 109 7.29 9.53 19.55
C VAL A 109 8.33 9.81 18.47
N ARG A 110 8.14 9.27 17.25
CA ARG A 110 9.05 9.51 16.13
C ARG A 110 9.10 10.97 15.69
N SER A 111 7.97 11.69 15.76
CA SER A 111 7.90 13.10 15.37
C SER A 111 8.54 14.04 16.39
N LEU A 112 8.48 13.70 17.69
CA LEU A 112 9.03 14.51 18.78
C LEU A 112 10.51 14.25 19.07
N GLY A 113 11.01 13.07 18.71
CA GLY A 113 12.33 12.58 19.12
C GLY A 113 12.28 11.89 20.49
N ALA A 114 13.18 10.91 20.68
CA ALA A 114 13.13 9.99 21.82
C ALA A 114 13.24 10.70 23.19
N GLU A 115 14.12 11.68 23.32
CA GLU A 115 14.32 12.40 24.59
C GLU A 115 13.10 13.21 25.01
N THR A 116 12.51 13.97 24.07
CA THR A 116 11.32 14.78 24.33
C THR A 116 10.11 13.89 24.63
N ALA A 117 9.96 12.78 23.90
CA ALA A 117 8.91 11.80 24.18
C ALA A 117 9.06 11.19 25.58
N GLN A 118 10.27 10.78 25.97
CA GLN A 118 10.55 10.22 27.30
C GLN A 118 10.22 11.24 28.41
N ALA A 119 10.63 12.50 28.25
CA ALA A 119 10.36 13.55 29.22
C ALA A 119 8.86 13.83 29.41
N LEU A 120 8.07 13.77 28.31
CA LEU A 120 6.61 13.92 28.37
C LEU A 120 5.95 12.72 29.05
N LEU A 121 6.40 11.49 28.75
CA LEU A 121 5.89 10.28 29.39
C LEU A 121 6.17 10.27 30.90
N SER A 122 7.38 10.65 31.31
CA SER A 122 7.74 10.76 32.73
C SER A 122 6.84 11.77 33.46
N LYS A 123 6.57 12.93 32.84
CA LYS A 123 5.63 13.91 33.41
C LYS A 123 4.20 13.39 33.48
N ALA A 124 3.72 12.68 32.46
CA ALA A 124 2.36 12.15 32.44
C ALA A 124 2.11 11.13 33.57
N GLN A 125 3.12 10.33 33.92
CA GLN A 125 3.06 9.39 35.05
C GLN A 125 2.97 10.08 36.42
N GLU A 126 3.34 11.35 36.54
CA GLU A 126 3.19 12.12 37.79
C GLU A 126 1.74 12.59 38.02
N PHE A 127 0.86 12.51 37.00
CA PHE A 127 -0.54 12.94 37.05
C PHE A 127 -1.56 11.80 37.10
N ILE A 128 -1.10 10.54 37.15
CA ILE A 128 -1.93 9.32 37.27
C ILE A 128 -1.64 8.68 38.63
#